data_AF-A0A4P7XE67-F1
#
_entry.id   AF-A0A4P7XE67-F1
#
_cell.length_a   1.000
_cell.length_b   1.000
_cell.length_c   1.000
_cell.angle_alpha   90.00
_cell.angle_beta   90.00
_cell.angle_gamma   90.00
#
_symmetry.space_group_name_H-M   'P 1'
#
loop_
_entity.id
_entity.type
_entity.pdbx_description
1 polymer ?
#
loop_
_entity_poly.entity_id
_entity_poly.type
_entity_poly.pdbx_seq_one_letter_code
_entity_poly.pdbx_strand_id
1 'polypeptide(L)'
;MRREAVVENIELNPLGEFRMGCDAYGMTIRTNFGEIETFRDVPVMIGQTDHSKFVEQSSCKGYLLIEGAFATYIVDIKDQTISVYRATVRGLNNEWCDENPIYGTDTRHVKGFTRHYHLQFPFVAKERFHKVFGDYEALRRRQIQEATDAL
;
A
#
# COMPACT_ATOMS: atom_id res chain seq x y z
N MET A 1 -19.60 -22.73 -6.04
CA MET A 1 -19.57 -21.88 -4.83
C MET A 1 -18.37 -20.94 -4.95
N ARG A 2 -18.57 -19.61 -4.86
CA ARG A 2 -17.44 -18.68 -4.71
C ARG A 2 -16.90 -18.86 -3.29
N ARG A 3 -15.63 -19.26 -3.15
CA ARG A 3 -14.97 -19.30 -1.83
C ARG A 3 -14.87 -17.87 -1.30
N GLU A 4 -15.29 -17.67 -0.05
CA GLU A 4 -15.06 -16.39 0.64
C GLU A 4 -13.56 -16.21 0.89
N ALA A 5 -13.07 -14.98 0.76
CA ALA A 5 -11.69 -14.66 1.10
C ALA A 5 -11.55 -14.44 2.61
N VAL A 6 -10.56 -15.13 3.17
CA VAL A 6 -10.32 -15.16 4.62
C VAL A 6 -8.85 -14.86 4.85
N VAL A 7 -8.59 -13.90 5.74
CA VAL A 7 -7.26 -13.67 6.29
C VAL A 7 -7.03 -14.73 7.37
N GLU A 8 -6.03 -15.56 7.18
CA GLU A 8 -5.72 -16.68 8.07
C GLU A 8 -4.72 -16.26 9.15
N ASN A 9 -3.72 -15.46 8.77
CA ASN A 9 -2.70 -14.97 9.69
C ASN A 9 -2.06 -13.67 9.16
N ILE A 10 -1.63 -12.82 10.09
CA ILE A 10 -0.80 -11.65 9.80
C ILE A 10 0.46 -11.76 10.65
N GLU A 11 1.60 -11.91 9.99
CA GLU A 11 2.91 -11.98 10.61
C GLU A 11 3.59 -10.60 10.53
N LEU A 12 4.21 -10.17 11.62
CA LEU A 12 4.92 -8.90 11.68
C LEU A 12 6.41 -9.12 11.49
N ASN A 13 7.00 -8.34 10.60
CA ASN A 13 8.40 -8.44 10.23
C ASN A 13 9.15 -7.23 10.81
N PRO A 14 9.99 -7.40 11.84
CA PRO A 14 10.76 -6.29 12.40
C PRO A 14 11.70 -5.71 11.36
N LEU A 15 11.66 -4.39 11.16
CA LEU A 15 12.55 -3.64 10.27
C LEU A 15 13.65 -2.90 11.02
N GLY A 16 13.61 -2.94 12.36
CA GLY A 16 14.51 -2.22 13.26
C GLY A 16 14.03 -0.80 13.54
N GLU A 17 14.94 0.01 14.11
CA GLU A 17 14.64 1.38 14.50
C GLU A 17 14.44 2.27 13.25
N PHE A 18 13.28 2.93 13.17
CA PHE A 18 12.95 3.86 12.10
C PHE A 18 13.38 5.30 12.45
N ARG A 19 12.98 5.80 13.62
CA ARG A 19 13.34 7.15 14.10
C ARG A 19 13.10 7.34 15.60
N MET A 20 14.05 7.97 16.30
CA MET A 20 13.94 8.38 17.71
C MET A 20 13.57 7.21 18.66
N GLY A 21 14.16 6.03 18.45
CA GLY A 21 13.86 4.85 19.26
C GLY A 21 12.51 4.18 18.98
N CYS A 22 11.80 4.57 17.92
CA CYS A 22 10.60 3.86 17.47
C CYS A 22 10.96 2.77 16.46
N ASP A 23 10.61 1.53 16.78
CA ASP A 23 10.72 0.39 15.86
C ASP A 23 9.65 0.45 14.77
N ALA A 24 10.03 0.05 13.56
CA ALA A 24 9.12 -0.19 12.45
C ALA A 24 8.94 -1.68 12.18
N TYR A 25 7.74 -2.01 11.70
CA TYR A 25 7.36 -3.36 11.31
C TYR A 25 6.74 -3.33 9.90
N GLY A 26 7.23 -4.24 9.06
CA GLY A 26 6.53 -4.69 7.88
C GLY A 26 5.52 -5.78 8.24
N MET A 27 4.83 -6.29 7.22
CA MET A 27 3.84 -7.35 7.41
C MET A 27 3.81 -8.35 6.27
N THR A 28 3.53 -9.59 6.63
CA THR A 28 3.25 -10.68 5.70
C THR A 28 1.83 -11.18 5.99
N ILE A 29 0.96 -11.16 4.97
CA ILE A 29 -0.45 -11.52 5.12
C ILE A 29 -0.70 -12.88 4.48
N ARG A 30 -1.13 -13.86 5.26
CA ARG A 30 -1.55 -15.17 4.76
C ARG A 30 -3.06 -15.22 4.61
N THR A 31 -3.51 -15.65 3.44
CA THR A 31 -4.92 -15.80 3.09
C THR A 31 -5.16 -17.18 2.52
N ASN A 32 -6.42 -17.60 2.48
CA ASN A 32 -6.83 -18.85 1.84
C ASN A 32 -6.60 -18.90 0.31
N PHE A 33 -6.21 -17.77 -0.31
CA PHE A 33 -5.79 -17.68 -1.70
C PHE A 33 -4.26 -17.63 -1.88
N GLY A 34 -3.51 -17.50 -0.78
CA GLY A 34 -2.05 -17.54 -0.72
C GLY A 34 -1.46 -16.38 0.11
N GLU A 35 -0.13 -16.26 0.08
CA GLU A 35 0.64 -15.31 0.89
C GLU A 35 0.95 -14.01 0.14
N ILE A 36 0.79 -12.88 0.80
CA ILE A 36 1.13 -11.54 0.30
C ILE A 36 2.30 -11.02 1.14
N GLU A 37 3.50 -11.10 0.56
CA GLU A 37 4.77 -10.68 1.18
C GLU A 37 5.23 -9.29 0.74
N THR A 38 4.47 -8.60 -0.11
CA THR A 38 4.81 -7.27 -0.67
C THR A 38 5.06 -6.20 0.40
N PHE A 39 4.55 -6.39 1.62
CA PHE A 39 4.72 -5.43 2.71
C PHE A 39 5.78 -5.87 3.73
N ARG A 40 6.50 -6.96 3.47
CA ARG A 40 7.48 -7.55 4.40
C ARG A 40 8.58 -6.56 4.76
N ASP A 41 9.11 -5.86 3.75
CA ASP A 41 10.26 -4.95 3.88
C ASP A 41 9.86 -3.47 3.82
N VAL A 42 8.56 -3.17 3.97
CA VAL A 42 8.02 -1.80 3.92
C VAL A 42 7.52 -1.42 5.31
N PRO A 43 7.86 -0.23 5.84
CA PRO A 43 7.34 0.21 7.13
C PRO A 43 5.83 0.45 7.04
N VAL A 44 5.04 -0.50 7.53
CA VAL A 44 3.58 -0.36 7.63
C VAL A 44 3.20 0.20 8.98
N MET A 45 3.80 -0.32 10.06
CA MET A 45 3.52 0.11 11.43
C MET A 45 4.77 0.69 12.06
N ILE A 46 4.60 1.80 12.79
CA ILE A 46 5.68 2.49 13.51
C ILE A 46 5.26 2.64 14.97
N GLY A 47 6.10 2.19 15.90
CA GLY A 47 5.90 2.36 17.34
C GLY A 47 4.77 1.53 17.96
N GLN A 48 4.14 0.62 17.20
CA GLN A 48 3.13 -0.31 17.71
C GLN A 48 3.08 -1.60 16.88
N THR A 49 2.59 -2.68 17.49
CA THR A 49 2.44 -4.02 16.89
C THR A 49 0.97 -4.44 16.73
N ASP A 50 0.02 -3.61 17.14
CA ASP A 50 -1.41 -3.86 16.94
C ASP A 50 -1.82 -3.56 15.50
N HIS A 51 -1.83 -4.60 14.67
CA HIS A 51 -2.17 -4.53 13.24
C HIS A 51 -3.66 -4.26 12.97
N SER A 52 -4.54 -4.42 13.97
CA SER A 52 -5.99 -4.26 13.79
C SER A 52 -6.39 -2.84 13.38
N LYS A 53 -5.54 -1.86 13.67
CA LYS A 53 -5.75 -0.44 13.30
C LYS A 53 -5.27 -0.10 11.89
N PHE A 54 -4.47 -0.97 11.29
CA PHE A 54 -3.83 -0.73 9.99
C PHE A 54 -4.40 -1.61 8.89
N VAL A 55 -5.07 -2.71 9.26
CA VAL A 55 -5.64 -3.66 8.31
C VAL A 55 -7.16 -3.72 8.52
N GLU A 56 -7.91 -3.29 7.52
CA GLU A 56 -9.37 -3.43 7.47
C GLU A 56 -9.72 -4.41 6.34
N GLN A 57 -10.53 -5.44 6.63
CA GLN A 57 -11.11 -6.28 5.60
C GLN A 57 -12.46 -5.73 5.16
N SER A 58 -12.65 -5.61 3.85
CA SER A 58 -13.93 -5.16 3.28
C SER A 58 -15.10 -6.07 3.66
N SER A 59 -16.30 -5.52 3.73
CA SER A 59 -17.55 -6.24 4.01
C SER A 59 -17.88 -7.31 2.97
N CYS A 60 -17.45 -7.14 1.72
CA CYS A 60 -17.55 -8.15 0.67
C CYS A 60 -16.46 -9.24 0.78
N LYS A 61 -15.59 -9.12 1.78
CA LYS A 61 -14.43 -9.98 2.08
C LYS A 61 -13.37 -10.08 0.99
N GLY A 62 -13.57 -9.48 -0.19
CA GLY A 62 -12.67 -9.61 -1.34
C GLY A 62 -11.43 -8.72 -1.29
N TYR A 63 -11.48 -7.63 -0.53
CA TYR A 63 -10.39 -6.66 -0.44
C TYR A 63 -9.88 -6.46 0.98
N LEU A 64 -8.59 -6.14 1.10
CA LEU A 64 -7.96 -5.57 2.29
C LEU A 64 -7.56 -4.13 2.03
N LEU A 65 -7.83 -3.27 3.00
CA LEU A 65 -7.25 -1.94 3.10
C LEU A 65 -6.07 -2.04 4.06
N ILE A 66 -4.90 -1.58 3.63
CA ILE A 66 -3.68 -1.54 4.45
C ILE A 66 -3.23 -0.09 4.52
N GLU A 67 -3.34 0.51 5.69
CA GLU A 67 -2.84 1.86 5.95
C GLU A 67 -1.38 1.74 6.40
N GLY A 68 -0.43 1.93 5.49
CA GLY A 68 0.99 1.99 5.82
C GLY A 68 1.46 3.39 6.21
N ALA A 69 2.70 3.49 6.68
CA ALA A 69 3.25 4.76 7.16
C ALA A 69 3.34 5.84 6.06
N PHE A 70 3.62 5.42 4.81
CA PHE A 70 3.83 6.33 3.67
C PHE A 70 2.86 6.09 2.51
N ALA A 71 1.98 5.10 2.61
CA ALA A 71 1.01 4.82 1.57
C ALA A 71 -0.16 3.99 2.11
N THR A 72 -1.32 4.20 1.49
CA THR A 72 -2.52 3.41 1.73
C THR A 72 -2.74 2.49 0.54
N TYR A 73 -2.80 1.18 0.79
CA TYR A 73 -2.92 0.14 -0.22
C TYR A 73 -4.30 -0.50 -0.18
N ILE A 74 -4.78 -0.93 -1.35
CA ILE A 74 -5.92 -1.81 -1.48
C ILE A 74 -5.47 -3.09 -2.15
N VAL A 75 -5.67 -4.21 -1.47
CA VAL A 75 -5.29 -5.54 -1.94
C VAL A 75 -6.54 -6.30 -2.35
N ASP A 76 -6.58 -6.79 -3.58
CA ASP A 76 -7.54 -7.80 -4.02
C ASP A 76 -7.01 -9.18 -3.61
N ILE A 77 -7.66 -9.79 -2.61
CA ILE A 77 -7.17 -11.03 -1.98
C ILE A 77 -7.18 -12.19 -2.99
N LYS A 78 -8.23 -12.25 -3.80
CA LYS A 78 -8.46 -13.39 -4.69
C LYS A 78 -7.48 -13.38 -5.86
N ASP A 79 -7.30 -12.21 -6.46
CA ASP A 79 -6.44 -12.05 -7.64
C ASP A 79 -4.98 -11.77 -7.24
N GLN A 80 -4.71 -11.60 -5.94
CA GLN A 80 -3.39 -11.26 -5.38
C GLN A 80 -2.76 -10.05 -6.05
N THR A 81 -3.59 -9.04 -6.28
CA THR A 81 -3.19 -7.77 -6.88
C THR A 81 -3.32 -6.64 -5.88
N ILE A 82 -2.47 -5.62 -6.04
CA ILE A 82 -2.36 -4.50 -5.10
C ILE A 82 -2.47 -3.21 -5.90
N SER A 83 -3.28 -2.29 -5.40
CA SER A 83 -3.39 -0.91 -5.89
C SER A 83 -3.06 0.06 -4.75
N VAL A 84 -2.71 1.29 -5.11
CA VAL A 84 -2.35 2.35 -4.17
C VAL A 84 -3.39 3.45 -4.22
N TYR A 85 -4.00 3.74 -3.08
CA TYR A 85 -5.00 4.81 -2.96
C TYR A 85 -4.35 6.16 -2.68
N ARG A 86 -3.39 6.17 -1.75
CA ARG A 86 -2.62 7.35 -1.34
C ARG A 86 -1.17 6.97 -1.19
N ALA A 87 -0.29 7.87 -1.58
CA ALA A 87 1.14 7.72 -1.37
C ALA A 87 1.76 9.07 -1.02
N THR A 88 2.80 9.00 -0.21
CA THR A 88 3.65 10.12 0.13
C THR A 88 4.96 9.98 -0.63
N VAL A 89 5.18 10.84 -1.61
CA VAL A 89 6.41 10.85 -2.42
C VAL A 89 7.38 11.90 -1.88
N ARG A 90 8.60 11.46 -1.57
CA ARG A 90 9.69 12.35 -1.16
C ARG A 90 10.48 12.83 -2.37
N GLY A 91 10.57 14.14 -2.55
CA GLY A 91 11.41 14.84 -3.52
C GLY A 91 12.90 14.86 -3.13
N LEU A 92 13.74 15.38 -4.02
CA LEU A 92 15.20 15.39 -3.85
C LEU A 92 15.66 16.39 -2.78
N ASN A 93 14.93 17.48 -2.56
CA ASN A 93 15.26 18.50 -1.55
C ASN A 93 14.40 18.37 -0.29
N ASN A 94 14.01 17.13 0.07
CA ASN A 94 13.14 16.82 1.20
C ASN A 94 11.72 17.40 1.12
N GLU A 95 11.21 17.66 -0.08
CA GLU A 95 9.80 17.93 -0.28
C GLU A 95 8.99 16.66 0.00
N TRP A 96 7.87 16.81 0.72
CA TRP A 96 6.94 15.73 0.97
C TRP A 96 5.65 16.03 0.21
N CYS A 97 5.29 15.17 -0.74
CA CYS A 97 4.08 15.32 -1.55
C CYS A 97 3.12 14.17 -1.23
N ASP A 98 2.03 14.49 -0.52
CA ASP A 98 0.93 13.57 -0.29
C ASP A 98 -0.05 13.64 -1.46
N GLU A 99 -0.24 12.53 -2.17
CA GLU A 99 -1.06 12.50 -3.37
C GLU A 99 -1.88 11.21 -3.50
N ASN A 100 -2.89 11.25 -4.38
CA ASN A 100 -3.58 10.07 -4.87
C ASN A 100 -2.88 9.60 -6.14
N PRO A 101 -2.22 8.42 -6.14
CA PRO A 101 -1.46 7.99 -7.31
C PRO A 101 -2.33 7.81 -8.56
N ILE A 102 -1.91 8.46 -9.64
CA ILE A 102 -2.48 8.31 -10.98
C ILE A 102 -1.40 7.69 -11.86
N TYR A 103 -1.62 6.46 -12.31
CA TYR A 103 -0.65 5.75 -13.12
C TYR A 103 -1.36 4.91 -14.19
N GLY A 104 -1.08 5.18 -15.46
CA GLY A 104 -1.86 4.58 -16.55
C GLY A 104 -3.26 5.18 -16.67
N THR A 105 -4.20 4.42 -17.23
CA THR A 105 -5.54 4.87 -17.61
C THR A 105 -6.68 4.20 -16.84
N ASP A 106 -6.36 3.17 -16.06
CA ASP A 106 -7.37 2.38 -15.37
C ASP A 106 -7.95 3.14 -14.18
N THR A 107 -9.26 3.09 -14.04
CA THR A 107 -9.96 3.63 -12.87
C THR A 107 -10.88 2.57 -12.30
N ARG A 108 -10.84 2.40 -10.96
CA ARG A 108 -11.67 1.40 -10.28
C ARG A 108 -12.21 1.96 -8.98
N HIS A 109 -13.47 1.63 -8.70
CA HIS A 109 -14.14 2.03 -7.46
C HIS A 109 -14.23 0.81 -6.57
N VAL A 110 -13.69 0.90 -5.36
CA VAL A 110 -13.77 -0.14 -4.35
C VAL A 110 -14.71 0.31 -3.25
N LYS A 111 -15.68 -0.56 -2.94
CA LYS A 111 -16.69 -0.36 -1.89
C LYS A 111 -16.59 -1.50 -0.87
N GLY A 112 -17.17 -1.29 0.30
CA GLY A 112 -17.23 -2.29 1.37
C GLY A 112 -16.31 -1.99 2.55
N PHE A 113 -15.60 -0.87 2.52
CA PHE A 113 -14.93 -0.32 3.70
C PHE A 113 -15.81 0.77 4.34
N THR A 114 -15.34 1.35 5.44
CA THR A 114 -15.92 2.56 6.05
C THR A 114 -16.16 3.71 5.06
N ARG A 115 -15.37 3.79 3.98
CA ARG A 115 -15.51 4.77 2.89
C ARG A 115 -15.39 4.13 1.50
N HIS A 116 -15.75 4.88 0.47
CA HIS A 116 -15.53 4.50 -0.92
C HIS A 116 -14.14 4.94 -1.38
N TYR A 117 -13.43 4.06 -2.08
CA TYR A 117 -12.09 4.33 -2.57
C TYR A 117 -12.10 4.41 -4.10
N HIS A 118 -11.69 5.57 -4.62
CA HIS A 118 -11.48 5.80 -6.04
C HIS A 118 -10.01 5.58 -6.37
N LEU A 119 -9.70 4.54 -7.13
CA LEU A 119 -8.34 4.15 -7.48
C LEU A 119 -8.05 4.53 -8.93
N GLN A 120 -6.95 5.24 -9.14
CA GLN A 120 -6.38 5.57 -10.46
C GLN A 120 -4.97 4.98 -10.64
N PHE A 121 -4.50 4.25 -9.64
CA PHE A 121 -3.36 3.36 -9.75
C PHE A 121 -3.88 1.95 -10.06
N PRO A 122 -3.28 1.22 -11.02
CA PRO A 122 -3.80 -0.05 -11.47
C PRO A 122 -3.65 -1.11 -10.38
N PHE A 123 -4.46 -2.15 -10.46
CA PHE A 123 -4.22 -3.36 -9.67
C PHE A 123 -3.05 -4.12 -10.30
N VAL A 124 -1.94 -4.22 -9.56
CA VAL A 124 -0.70 -4.85 -10.01
C VAL A 124 -0.51 -6.17 -9.27
N ALA A 125 -0.17 -7.24 -9.99
CA ALA A 125 0.21 -8.51 -9.37
C ALA A 125 1.34 -8.32 -8.34
N LYS A 126 1.21 -8.96 -7.17
CA LYS A 126 2.10 -8.77 -6.02
C LYS A 126 3.59 -8.91 -6.36
N GLU A 127 3.95 -9.80 -7.30
CA GLU A 127 5.33 -10.07 -7.72
C GLU A 127 5.96 -8.90 -8.49
N ARG A 128 5.13 -8.06 -9.12
CA ARG A 128 5.58 -6.90 -9.90
C ARG A 128 5.34 -5.58 -9.18
N PHE A 129 4.69 -5.60 -8.02
CA PHE A 129 4.21 -4.40 -7.36
C PHE A 129 5.33 -3.39 -7.10
N HIS A 130 6.43 -3.81 -6.46
CA HIS A 130 7.54 -2.90 -6.15
C HIS A 130 8.19 -2.29 -7.38
N LYS A 131 8.28 -3.04 -8.48
CA LYS A 131 8.78 -2.50 -9.75
C LYS A 131 7.86 -1.41 -10.28
N VAL A 132 6.56 -1.70 -10.40
CA VAL A 132 5.59 -0.76 -10.97
C VAL A 132 5.42 0.48 -10.09
N PHE A 133 5.37 0.29 -8.77
CA PHE A 133 5.27 1.40 -7.82
C PHE A 133 6.57 2.22 -7.77
N GLY A 134 7.74 1.57 -7.85
CA GLY A 134 9.02 2.26 -7.98
C GLY A 134 9.13 3.10 -9.26
N ASP A 135 8.64 2.59 -10.39
CA ASP A 135 8.56 3.34 -11.66
C ASP A 135 7.68 4.59 -11.51
N TYR A 136 6.55 4.46 -10.82
CA TYR A 136 5.67 5.59 -10.47
C TYR A 136 6.39 6.61 -9.59
N GLU A 137 7.03 6.19 -8.50
CA GLU A 137 7.76 7.09 -7.61
C GLU A 137 8.88 7.83 -8.34
N ALA A 138 9.63 7.13 -9.20
CA ALA A 138 10.69 7.73 -10.00
C ALA A 138 10.16 8.76 -11.01
N LEU A 139 9.00 8.51 -11.61
CA LEU A 139 8.31 9.49 -12.45
C LEU A 139 7.89 10.72 -11.63
N ARG A 140 7.25 10.53 -10.48
CA ARG A 140 6.77 11.63 -9.64
C ARG A 140 7.90 12.45 -9.04
N ARG A 141 9.00 11.83 -8.61
CA ARG A 141 10.21 12.56 -8.15
C ARG A 141 10.76 13.49 -9.23
N ARG A 142 10.80 13.06 -10.49
CA ARG A 142 11.22 13.91 -11.62
C ARG A 142 10.26 15.08 -11.84
N GLN A 143 8.96 14.82 -11.81
CA GLN A 143 7.94 15.86 -11.99
C GLN A 143 7.94 16.89 -10.85
N ILE A 144 8.20 16.46 -9.61
CA ILE A 144 8.38 17.36 -8.46
C ILE A 144 9.62 18.22 -8.69
N GLN A 145 10.75 17.61 -9.07
CA GLN A 145 11.99 18.35 -9.34
C GLN A 145 11.81 19.40 -10.44
N GLU A 146 11.21 19.03 -11.57
CA GLU A 146 10.91 19.95 -12.67
C GLU A 146 10.01 21.12 -12.24
N ALA A 147 9.02 20.85 -11.38
CA ALA A 147 8.15 21.89 -10.84
C ALA A 147 8.89 22.81 -9.86
N THR A 148 9.78 22.27 -9.04
CA THR A 148 10.61 23.04 -8.10
C THR A 148 11.63 23.91 -8.84
N ASP A 149 12.26 23.40 -9.89
CA ASP A 149 13.26 24.15 -10.68
C ASP A 149 12.65 25.28 -11.52
N ALA A 150 11.32 25.24 -11.75
CA ALA A 150 10.58 26.25 -12.49
C ALA A 150 10.09 27.43 -11.62
N LEU A 151 10.29 27.37 -10.30
CA LEU A 151 9.94 28.42 -9.33
C LEU A 151 11.08 29.43 -9.12
#